data_AF-A0A8T5TIT5-F1
#
_entry.id   AF-A0A8T5TIT5-F1
#
_cell.length_a   1.000
_cell.length_b   1.000
_cell.length_c   1.000
_cell.angle_alpha   90.00
_cell.angle_beta   90.00
_cell.angle_gamma   90.00
#
_symmetry.space_group_name_H-M   'P 1'
#
loop_
_entity.id
_entity.type
_entity.pdbx_description
1 polymer ?
#
loop_
_entity_poly.entity_id
_entity_poly.type
_entity_poly.pdbx_seq_one_letter_code
_entity_poly.pdbx_strand_id
1 'polypeptide(L)'
;MTLIEILMFVISLFIGYILGSLNPGYLIGRMKGIDIRKVGTKNPGTSNVWHTLGKKHGILTAAYDIFKSLISCIIAIYVLGLNYYISQFSGLMAIIGHCFPFYLKFRGGKGVATAIGMLPYYVSMYMSTTDPYDFTMIYLVLFLLPISLLFIYITRLLSMLAWIMFPILGFACYVYYPENEFNIYFLLVLVFLVGFVTYSAVINKKFPLKGKIFKKDGIRMILRLLSIFFLIFYDVFSKAISLWIIILFAIVFISLDFRRIFWGKSEEEGVDDSKSLYRKEETKKFSSISIYMVAFFITVLVFPREIAFCAITFLIFGDIFGKIFGLGFGRHNLLNKTVEGTLAYFGCMCLCGYLLHTLLGISPYLLIFGVIAAPITELLSIDMDDNFTVSIISGAIMLYVGLLLGF
;
A
#
# COMPACT_ATOMS: atom_id res chain seq x y z
N MET A 1 -30.21 6.62 -22.51
CA MET A 1 -29.38 6.78 -23.73
C MET A 1 -30.24 6.52 -24.95
N THR A 2 -30.07 7.31 -26.01
CA THR A 2 -30.66 7.05 -27.32
C THR A 2 -29.97 5.85 -28.01
N LEU A 3 -30.57 5.29 -29.06
CA LEU A 3 -29.95 4.20 -29.83
C LEU A 3 -28.58 4.63 -30.41
N ILE A 4 -28.47 5.89 -30.86
CA ILE A 4 -27.22 6.46 -31.38
C ILE A 4 -26.16 6.54 -30.28
N GLU A 5 -26.54 7.00 -29.08
CA GLU A 5 -25.62 7.04 -27.94
C GLU A 5 -25.16 5.64 -27.52
N ILE A 6 -26.04 4.64 -27.55
CA ILE A 6 -25.68 3.24 -27.29
C ILE A 6 -24.67 2.75 -28.33
N LEU A 7 -24.91 3.04 -29.61
CA LEU A 7 -23.99 2.67 -30.68
C LEU A 7 -22.62 3.34 -30.52
N MET A 8 -22.59 4.66 -30.26
CA MET A 8 -21.34 5.40 -30.02
C MET A 8 -20.60 4.89 -28.79
N PHE A 9 -21.34 4.56 -27.73
CA PHE A 9 -20.76 3.93 -26.55
C PHE A 9 -20.09 2.60 -26.88
N VAL A 10 -20.79 1.70 -27.56
CA VAL A 10 -20.22 0.39 -27.96
C VAL A 10 -18.99 0.58 -28.84
N ILE A 11 -19.04 1.49 -29.82
CA ILE A 11 -17.89 1.83 -30.66
C ILE A 11 -16.71 2.32 -29.80
N SER A 12 -16.96 3.16 -28.80
CA SER A 12 -15.91 3.65 -27.90
C SER A 12 -15.22 2.52 -27.13
N LEU A 13 -15.96 1.49 -26.69
CA LEU A 13 -15.41 0.32 -26.02
C LEU A 13 -14.46 -0.46 -26.93
N PHE A 14 -14.85 -0.65 -28.19
CA PHE A 14 -14.02 -1.31 -29.20
C PHE A 14 -12.75 -0.51 -29.51
N ILE A 15 -12.87 0.81 -29.70
CA ILE A 15 -11.72 1.69 -29.94
C ILE A 15 -10.75 1.63 -28.75
N GLY A 16 -11.26 1.77 -27.53
CA GLY A 16 -10.46 1.65 -26.31
C GLY A 16 -9.72 0.33 -26.25
N TYR A 17 -10.41 -0.79 -26.48
CA TYR A 17 -9.79 -2.12 -26.49
C TYR A 17 -8.71 -2.28 -27.57
N ILE A 18 -8.93 -1.76 -28.78
CA ILE A 18 -7.97 -1.83 -29.89
C ILE A 18 -6.72 -1.01 -29.54
N LEU A 19 -6.89 0.23 -29.11
CA LEU A 19 -5.78 1.09 -28.67
C LEU A 19 -5.02 0.47 -27.50
N GLY A 20 -5.74 -0.10 -26.54
CA GLY A 20 -5.15 -0.86 -25.45
C GLY A 20 -4.33 -2.06 -25.93
N SER A 21 -4.88 -2.82 -26.88
CA SER A 21 -4.29 -4.05 -27.40
C SER A 21 -2.99 -3.80 -28.14
N LEU A 22 -2.82 -2.62 -28.75
CA LEU A 22 -1.56 -2.23 -29.37
C LEU A 22 -0.45 -2.20 -28.30
N ASN A 23 0.51 -3.08 -28.48
CA ASN A 23 1.68 -3.21 -27.61
C ASN A 23 2.94 -2.82 -28.40
N PRO A 24 3.42 -1.56 -28.27
CA PRO A 24 4.60 -1.09 -28.97
C PRO A 24 5.84 -1.92 -28.66
N GLY A 25 5.99 -2.38 -27.41
CA GLY A 25 7.11 -3.21 -27.00
C GLY A 25 7.21 -4.50 -27.80
N TYR A 26 6.09 -5.16 -28.03
CA TYR A 26 6.01 -6.33 -28.90
C TYR A 26 6.25 -5.97 -30.36
N LEU A 27 5.60 -4.93 -30.90
CA LEU A 27 5.72 -4.53 -32.30
C LEU A 27 7.17 -4.15 -32.67
N ILE A 28 7.79 -3.28 -31.87
CA ILE A 28 9.19 -2.86 -32.03
C ILE A 28 10.13 -4.07 -31.89
N GLY A 29 9.88 -4.95 -30.92
CA GLY A 29 10.64 -6.19 -30.79
C GLY A 29 10.60 -7.03 -32.05
N ARG A 30 9.41 -7.27 -32.59
CA ARG A 30 9.21 -8.04 -33.83
C ARG A 30 9.88 -7.39 -35.04
N MET A 31 9.81 -6.06 -35.17
CA MET A 31 10.53 -5.32 -36.22
C MET A 31 12.05 -5.49 -36.13
N LYS A 32 12.57 -5.75 -34.92
CA LYS A 32 13.99 -6.04 -34.67
C LYS A 32 14.33 -7.53 -34.65
N GLY A 33 13.40 -8.40 -35.05
CA GLY A 33 13.60 -9.86 -35.05
C GLY A 33 13.59 -10.51 -33.66
N ILE A 34 13.19 -9.79 -32.61
CA ILE A 34 13.20 -10.27 -31.21
C ILE A 34 11.76 -10.42 -30.70
N ASP A 35 11.35 -11.62 -30.29
CA ASP A 35 10.10 -11.78 -29.53
C ASP A 35 10.35 -11.37 -28.07
N ILE A 36 9.88 -10.17 -27.71
CA ILE A 36 10.04 -9.60 -26.36
C ILE A 36 9.47 -10.51 -25.25
N ARG A 37 8.53 -11.40 -25.58
CA ARG A 37 7.94 -12.35 -24.62
C ARG A 37 8.84 -13.55 -24.32
N LYS A 38 9.92 -13.73 -25.09
CA LYS A 38 10.89 -14.83 -24.91
C LYS A 38 12.16 -14.39 -24.20
N VAL A 39 12.36 -13.09 -23.99
CA VAL A 39 13.59 -12.51 -23.45
C VAL A 39 13.33 -11.66 -22.21
N GLY A 40 14.37 -11.47 -21.39
CA GLY A 40 14.31 -10.70 -20.15
C GLY A 40 13.21 -11.17 -19.20
N THR A 41 12.34 -10.26 -18.80
CA THR A 41 11.21 -10.54 -17.88
C THR A 41 10.06 -11.31 -18.54
N LYS A 42 10.14 -11.58 -19.86
CA LYS A 42 9.10 -12.24 -20.67
C LYS A 42 7.77 -11.48 -20.73
N ASN A 43 7.71 -10.27 -20.19
CA ASN A 43 6.57 -9.38 -20.25
C ASN A 43 6.76 -8.39 -21.43
N PRO A 44 5.73 -8.12 -22.24
CA PRO A 44 5.87 -7.18 -23.36
C PRO A 44 5.86 -5.70 -22.98
N GLY A 45 5.77 -5.37 -21.68
CA GLY A 45 5.75 -3.98 -21.21
C GLY A 45 7.11 -3.26 -21.22
N THR A 46 7.03 -1.95 -20.93
CA THR A 46 8.14 -0.96 -20.93
C THR A 46 9.45 -1.45 -20.30
N SER A 47 9.40 -2.02 -19.10
CA SER A 47 10.62 -2.42 -18.37
C SER A 47 11.43 -3.46 -19.16
N ASN A 48 10.76 -4.43 -19.77
CA ASN A 48 11.46 -5.45 -20.55
C ASN A 48 12.08 -4.88 -21.83
N VAL A 49 11.33 -4.00 -22.50
CA VAL A 49 11.79 -3.28 -23.69
C VAL A 49 13.01 -2.41 -23.36
N TRP A 50 12.98 -1.70 -22.24
CA TRP A 50 14.09 -0.86 -21.79
C TRP A 50 15.38 -1.67 -21.61
N HIS A 51 15.28 -2.83 -20.96
CA HIS A 51 16.44 -3.69 -20.70
C HIS A 51 16.89 -4.51 -21.91
N THR A 52 15.98 -4.83 -22.84
CA THR A 52 16.29 -5.70 -24.01
C THR A 52 16.63 -4.90 -25.27
N LEU A 53 15.84 -3.86 -25.57
CA LEU A 53 15.89 -3.10 -26.83
C LEU A 53 16.49 -1.68 -26.63
N GLY A 54 16.81 -1.31 -25.39
CA GLY A 54 17.46 -0.06 -25.02
C GLY A 54 16.49 1.09 -24.69
N LYS A 55 17.04 2.14 -24.07
CA LYS A 55 16.30 3.26 -23.48
C LYS A 55 15.33 3.94 -24.45
N LYS A 56 15.75 4.20 -25.70
CA LYS A 56 14.91 4.87 -26.72
C LYS A 56 13.57 4.15 -26.95
N HIS A 57 13.61 2.82 -27.13
CA HIS A 57 12.42 2.00 -27.35
C HIS A 57 11.60 1.84 -26.07
N GLY A 58 12.29 1.78 -24.92
CA GLY A 58 11.65 1.80 -23.61
C GLY A 58 10.80 3.04 -23.40
N ILE A 59 11.36 4.24 -23.64
CA ILE A 59 10.65 5.52 -23.50
C ILE A 59 9.44 5.58 -24.43
N LEU A 60 9.59 5.22 -25.70
CA LEU A 60 8.47 5.21 -26.66
C LEU A 60 7.34 4.27 -26.21
N THR A 61 7.70 3.07 -25.75
CA THR A 61 6.74 2.11 -25.22
C THR A 61 6.06 2.65 -23.96
N ALA A 62 6.82 3.28 -23.05
CA ALA A 62 6.28 3.91 -21.85
C ALA A 62 5.27 5.01 -22.18
N ALA A 63 5.63 5.94 -23.07
CA ALA A 63 4.78 7.06 -23.44
C ALA A 63 3.44 6.56 -23.98
N TYR A 64 3.46 5.62 -24.91
CA TYR A 64 2.23 5.03 -25.45
C TYR A 64 1.43 4.28 -24.39
N ASP A 65 2.07 3.39 -23.61
CA ASP A 65 1.38 2.59 -22.60
C ASP A 65 0.79 3.46 -21.49
N ILE A 66 1.39 4.61 -21.17
CA ILE A 66 0.84 5.60 -20.24
C ILE A 66 -0.35 6.31 -20.87
N PHE A 67 -0.22 6.90 -22.06
CA PHE A 67 -1.26 7.80 -22.58
C PHE A 67 -2.44 7.11 -23.26
N LYS A 68 -2.34 5.84 -23.67
CA LYS A 68 -3.39 5.22 -24.49
C LYS A 68 -4.76 5.13 -23.84
N SER A 69 -4.86 4.99 -22.52
CA SER A 69 -6.15 5.02 -21.82
C SER A 69 -6.76 6.42 -21.81
N LEU A 70 -5.96 7.44 -21.53
CA LEU A 70 -6.38 8.84 -21.61
C LEU A 70 -6.84 9.19 -23.04
N ILE A 71 -6.06 8.80 -24.05
CA ILE A 71 -6.40 9.01 -25.46
C ILE A 71 -7.74 8.32 -25.79
N SER A 72 -7.97 7.12 -25.27
CA SER A 72 -9.23 6.38 -25.50
C SER A 72 -10.43 7.12 -24.91
N CYS A 73 -10.29 7.73 -23.72
CA CYS A 73 -11.31 8.59 -23.12
C CYS A 73 -11.52 9.89 -23.92
N ILE A 74 -10.44 10.54 -24.36
CA ILE A 74 -10.50 11.78 -25.15
C ILE A 74 -11.23 11.52 -26.47
N ILE A 75 -10.95 10.41 -27.16
CA ILE A 75 -11.66 10.03 -28.39
C ILE A 75 -13.15 9.83 -28.11
N ALA A 76 -13.50 9.13 -27.02
CA ALA A 76 -14.90 8.91 -26.65
C ALA A 76 -15.65 10.25 -26.45
N ILE A 77 -15.02 11.23 -25.81
CA ILE A 77 -15.63 12.54 -25.53
C ILE A 77 -15.72 13.39 -26.80
N TYR A 78 -14.57 13.69 -27.40
CA TYR A 78 -14.46 14.75 -28.40
C TYR A 78 -14.75 14.28 -29.82
N VAL A 79 -14.65 12.98 -30.10
CA VAL A 79 -14.92 12.41 -31.43
C VAL A 79 -16.28 11.75 -31.48
N LEU A 80 -16.64 10.99 -30.44
CA LEU A 80 -17.92 10.25 -30.41
C LEU A 80 -19.04 11.00 -29.67
N GLY A 81 -18.75 12.16 -29.08
CA GLY A 81 -19.74 12.99 -28.39
C GLY A 81 -20.31 12.35 -27.12
N LEU A 82 -19.60 11.38 -26.54
CA LEU A 82 -20.05 10.73 -25.31
C LEU A 82 -19.81 11.65 -24.12
N ASN A 83 -20.70 11.58 -23.14
CA ASN A 83 -20.49 12.28 -21.88
C ASN A 83 -19.26 11.72 -21.14
N TYR A 84 -18.76 12.50 -20.18
CA TYR A 84 -17.61 12.11 -19.37
C TYR A 84 -17.87 10.80 -18.60
N TYR A 85 -19.04 10.64 -17.99
CA TYR A 85 -19.41 9.44 -17.21
C TYR A 85 -19.30 8.11 -17.98
N ILE A 86 -19.57 8.12 -19.28
CA ILE A 86 -19.56 6.90 -20.10
C ILE A 86 -18.20 6.74 -20.79
N SER A 87 -17.53 7.85 -21.12
CA SER A 87 -16.25 7.85 -21.84
C SER A 87 -15.12 7.16 -21.10
N GLN A 88 -15.16 7.19 -19.76
CA GLN A 88 -14.18 6.52 -18.93
C GLN A 88 -14.07 5.01 -19.23
N PHE A 89 -15.18 4.33 -19.58
CA PHE A 89 -15.18 2.90 -19.93
C PHE A 89 -14.31 2.57 -21.15
N SER A 90 -14.15 3.52 -22.08
CA SER A 90 -13.18 3.40 -23.19
C SER A 90 -11.74 3.26 -22.64
N GLY A 91 -11.40 4.05 -21.62
CA GLY A 91 -10.13 3.95 -20.90
C GLY A 91 -9.96 2.62 -20.17
N LEU A 92 -11.00 2.08 -19.51
CA LEU A 92 -10.94 0.73 -18.91
C LEU A 92 -10.73 -0.34 -19.98
N MET A 93 -11.41 -0.24 -21.12
CA MET A 93 -11.19 -1.16 -22.24
C MET A 93 -9.76 -1.06 -22.78
N ALA A 94 -9.12 0.12 -22.74
CA ALA A 94 -7.70 0.24 -23.08
C ALA A 94 -6.77 -0.46 -22.06
N ILE A 95 -7.10 -0.42 -20.77
CA ILE A 95 -6.37 -1.19 -19.75
C ILE A 95 -6.58 -2.70 -20.00
N ILE A 96 -7.83 -3.13 -20.22
CA ILE A 96 -8.15 -4.54 -20.52
C ILE A 96 -7.43 -5.00 -21.78
N GLY A 97 -7.45 -4.22 -22.86
CA GLY A 97 -6.74 -4.51 -24.11
C GLY A 97 -5.23 -4.63 -23.90
N HIS A 98 -4.62 -3.77 -23.07
CA HIS A 98 -3.19 -3.90 -22.74
C HIS A 98 -2.88 -5.21 -22.01
N CYS A 99 -3.76 -5.66 -21.13
CA CYS A 99 -3.60 -6.89 -20.36
C CYS A 99 -3.89 -8.15 -21.18
N PHE A 100 -4.89 -8.07 -22.07
CA PHE A 100 -5.41 -9.19 -22.86
C PHE A 100 -5.49 -8.86 -24.36
N PRO A 101 -4.37 -8.51 -25.03
CA PRO A 101 -4.37 -8.20 -26.46
C PRO A 101 -4.69 -9.44 -27.30
N PHE A 102 -5.71 -9.33 -28.16
CA PHE A 102 -6.24 -10.46 -28.95
C PHE A 102 -5.16 -11.16 -29.78
N TYR A 103 -4.30 -10.40 -30.47
CA TYR A 103 -3.27 -10.94 -31.37
C TYR A 103 -2.06 -11.55 -30.62
N LEU A 104 -1.97 -11.36 -29.30
CA LEU A 104 -0.97 -12.03 -28.44
C LEU A 104 -1.59 -13.20 -27.66
N LYS A 105 -2.70 -13.76 -28.14
CA LYS A 105 -3.44 -14.84 -27.46
C LYS A 105 -3.84 -14.43 -26.03
N PHE A 106 -4.27 -13.17 -25.87
CA PHE A 106 -4.69 -12.59 -24.59
C PHE A 106 -3.61 -12.62 -23.50
N ARG A 107 -2.32 -12.57 -23.89
CA ARG A 107 -1.18 -12.52 -22.96
C ARG A 107 -0.39 -11.23 -23.16
N GLY A 108 -0.84 -10.18 -22.49
CA GLY A 108 -0.28 -8.83 -22.57
C GLY A 108 0.57 -8.41 -21.38
N GLY A 109 0.57 -7.11 -21.12
CA GLY A 109 1.29 -6.50 -20.00
C GLY A 109 0.46 -6.49 -18.70
N LYS A 110 0.93 -5.74 -17.70
CA LYS A 110 0.30 -5.68 -16.37
C LYS A 110 -0.76 -4.59 -16.21
N GLY A 111 -0.89 -3.69 -17.18
CA GLY A 111 -1.87 -2.60 -17.15
C GLY A 111 -1.49 -1.42 -16.25
N VAL A 112 -0.42 -1.51 -15.45
CA VAL A 112 -0.05 -0.47 -14.48
C VAL A 112 0.20 0.89 -15.15
N ALA A 113 1.01 0.96 -16.20
CA ALA A 113 1.27 2.22 -16.91
C ALA A 113 -0.02 2.80 -17.52
N THR A 114 -0.83 1.94 -18.13
CA THR A 114 -2.12 2.32 -18.75
C THR A 114 -3.14 2.77 -17.72
N ALA A 115 -3.12 2.21 -16.52
CA ALA A 115 -3.92 2.67 -15.40
C ALA A 115 -3.53 4.07 -14.94
N ILE A 116 -2.21 4.31 -14.77
CA ILE A 116 -1.68 5.61 -14.37
C ILE A 116 -2.10 6.70 -15.36
N GLY A 117 -2.17 6.36 -16.64
CA GLY A 117 -2.71 7.22 -17.69
C GLY A 117 -4.13 7.75 -17.45
N MET A 118 -4.94 7.03 -16.68
CA MET A 118 -6.30 7.48 -16.31
C MET A 118 -6.29 8.50 -15.16
N LEU A 119 -5.19 8.67 -14.42
CA LEU A 119 -5.17 9.58 -13.27
C LEU A 119 -5.47 11.04 -13.67
N PRO A 120 -4.87 11.62 -14.72
CA PRO A 120 -5.22 12.99 -15.15
C PRO A 120 -6.69 13.13 -15.53
N TYR A 121 -7.28 12.09 -16.13
CA TYR A 121 -8.70 12.07 -16.45
C TYR A 121 -9.55 12.18 -15.18
N TYR A 122 -9.28 11.33 -14.18
CA TYR A 122 -10.00 11.37 -12.91
C TYR A 122 -9.78 12.69 -12.17
N VAL A 123 -8.53 13.15 -12.04
CA VAL A 123 -8.24 14.43 -11.39
C VAL A 123 -9.06 15.55 -12.05
N SER A 124 -9.07 15.61 -13.39
CA SER A 124 -9.88 16.60 -14.12
C SER A 124 -11.38 16.45 -13.89
N MET A 125 -11.91 15.24 -13.76
CA MET A 125 -13.35 15.01 -13.53
C MET A 125 -13.77 15.42 -12.13
N TYR A 126 -13.01 15.03 -11.10
CA TYR A 126 -13.33 15.41 -9.74
C TYR A 126 -13.27 16.93 -9.60
N MET A 127 -12.23 17.57 -10.13
CA MET A 127 -12.09 19.03 -10.12
C MET A 127 -13.20 19.77 -10.89
N SER A 128 -13.75 19.19 -11.97
CA SER A 128 -14.81 19.86 -12.74
C SER A 128 -16.18 19.76 -12.08
N THR A 129 -16.37 18.79 -11.19
CA THR A 129 -17.62 18.58 -10.44
C THR A 129 -17.65 19.26 -9.08
N THR A 130 -16.53 19.84 -8.64
CA THR A 130 -16.35 20.43 -7.31
C THR A 130 -16.09 21.94 -7.41
N ASP A 131 -15.87 22.57 -6.26
CA ASP A 131 -15.42 23.96 -6.21
C ASP A 131 -14.16 24.14 -7.09
N PRO A 132 -14.08 25.18 -7.96
CA PRO A 132 -12.89 25.46 -8.78
C PRO A 132 -11.59 25.65 -8.00
N TYR A 133 -11.67 25.96 -6.71
CA TYR A 133 -10.54 26.10 -5.79
C TYR A 133 -10.24 24.81 -5.01
N ASP A 134 -10.94 23.71 -5.27
CA ASP A 134 -10.65 22.41 -4.67
C ASP A 134 -9.48 21.72 -5.38
N PHE A 135 -8.31 21.75 -4.72
CA PHE A 135 -7.09 21.10 -5.18
C PHE A 135 -6.79 19.77 -4.45
N THR A 136 -7.76 19.21 -3.72
CA THR A 136 -7.56 18.03 -2.85
C THR A 136 -6.98 16.84 -3.62
N MET A 137 -7.54 16.50 -4.78
CA MET A 137 -7.03 15.39 -5.61
C MET A 137 -5.61 15.62 -6.11
N ILE A 138 -5.26 16.86 -6.45
CA ILE A 138 -3.89 17.21 -6.87
C ILE A 138 -2.93 17.05 -5.69
N TYR A 139 -3.26 17.60 -4.52
CA TYR A 139 -2.43 17.46 -3.34
C TYR A 139 -2.24 16.00 -2.94
N LEU A 140 -3.29 15.19 -3.03
CA LEU A 140 -3.21 13.78 -2.72
C LEU A 140 -2.34 12.99 -3.71
N VAL A 141 -2.44 13.29 -5.01
CA VAL A 141 -1.53 12.70 -6.01
C VAL A 141 -0.07 13.10 -5.74
N LEU A 142 0.18 14.38 -5.43
CA LEU A 142 1.51 14.87 -5.08
C LEU A 142 2.06 14.27 -3.79
N PHE A 143 1.20 13.99 -2.81
CA PHE A 143 1.57 13.31 -1.57
C PHE A 143 1.89 11.83 -1.78
N LEU A 144 1.08 11.11 -2.58
CA LEU A 144 1.23 9.67 -2.80
C LEU A 144 2.35 9.31 -3.79
N LEU A 145 2.70 10.20 -4.70
CA LEU A 145 3.75 9.99 -5.70
C LEU A 145 5.12 9.69 -5.06
N PRO A 146 5.69 10.52 -4.16
CA PRO A 146 6.99 10.23 -3.55
C PRO A 146 6.97 8.95 -2.71
N ILE A 147 5.87 8.65 -2.00
CA ILE A 147 5.71 7.40 -1.25
C ILE A 147 5.71 6.20 -2.21
N SER A 148 4.99 6.29 -3.32
CA SER A 148 4.97 5.24 -4.34
C SER A 148 6.35 5.02 -4.97
N LEU A 149 7.06 6.10 -5.27
CA LEU A 149 8.43 6.06 -5.80
C LEU A 149 9.41 5.45 -4.78
N LEU A 150 9.24 5.73 -3.48
CA LEU A 150 10.01 5.11 -2.40
C LEU A 150 9.83 3.58 -2.40
N PHE A 151 8.59 3.08 -2.45
CA PHE A 151 8.33 1.64 -2.50
C PHE A 151 8.79 0.99 -3.82
N ILE A 152 8.76 1.72 -4.94
CA ILE A 152 9.38 1.28 -6.20
C ILE A 152 10.91 1.18 -6.04
N TYR A 153 11.55 2.14 -5.39
CA TYR A 153 13.00 2.11 -5.14
C TYR A 153 13.40 0.90 -4.28
N ILE A 154 12.62 0.62 -3.23
CA ILE A 154 12.83 -0.53 -2.36
C ILE A 154 12.69 -1.84 -3.15
N THR A 155 11.54 -2.04 -3.80
CA THR A 155 11.19 -3.35 -4.38
C THR A 155 11.59 -3.58 -5.82
N ARG A 156 11.92 -2.51 -6.55
CA ARG A 156 12.11 -2.50 -8.01
C ARG A 156 10.86 -2.95 -8.78
N LEU A 157 9.68 -2.85 -8.18
CA LEU A 157 8.41 -3.23 -8.78
C LEU A 157 7.55 -1.99 -9.08
N LEU A 158 7.36 -1.68 -10.37
CA LEU A 158 6.48 -0.59 -10.80
C LEU A 158 5.02 -0.76 -10.32
N SER A 159 4.59 -1.99 -10.03
CA SER A 159 3.26 -2.29 -9.49
C SER A 159 2.98 -1.64 -8.13
N MET A 160 4.02 -1.22 -7.39
CA MET A 160 3.84 -0.50 -6.13
C MET A 160 3.08 0.81 -6.31
N LEU A 161 3.26 1.47 -7.45
CA LEU A 161 2.51 2.67 -7.76
C LEU A 161 1.01 2.40 -7.81
N ALA A 162 0.59 1.30 -8.44
CA ALA A 162 -0.82 0.94 -8.48
C ALA A 162 -1.37 0.50 -7.11
N TRP A 163 -0.61 -0.27 -6.33
CA TRP A 163 -1.05 -0.75 -5.02
C TRP A 163 -1.12 0.33 -3.94
N ILE A 164 -0.40 1.44 -4.11
CA ILE A 164 -0.42 2.54 -3.14
C ILE A 164 -1.37 3.64 -3.62
N MET A 165 -1.21 4.12 -4.86
CA MET A 165 -1.99 5.26 -5.34
C MET A 165 -3.48 4.95 -5.44
N PHE A 166 -3.87 3.89 -6.15
CA PHE A 166 -5.29 3.68 -6.42
C PHE A 166 -6.13 3.40 -5.17
N PRO A 167 -5.74 2.54 -4.21
CA PRO A 167 -6.55 2.31 -3.02
C PRO A 167 -6.73 3.57 -2.17
N ILE A 168 -5.66 4.36 -1.97
CA ILE A 168 -5.73 5.56 -1.15
C ILE A 168 -6.53 6.66 -1.87
N LEU A 169 -6.35 6.83 -3.19
CA LEU A 169 -7.18 7.73 -3.98
C LEU A 169 -8.65 7.31 -3.96
N GLY A 170 -8.95 6.01 -4.07
CA GLY A 170 -10.33 5.51 -4.06
C GLY A 170 -11.01 5.71 -2.72
N PHE A 171 -10.29 5.46 -1.63
CA PHE A 171 -10.73 5.81 -0.29
C PHE A 171 -10.99 7.31 -0.16
N ALA A 172 -10.05 8.15 -0.61
CA ALA A 172 -10.18 9.59 -0.55
C ALA A 172 -11.37 10.12 -1.36
N CYS A 173 -11.58 9.62 -2.59
CA CYS A 173 -12.73 9.99 -3.40
C CYS A 173 -14.05 9.73 -2.68
N TYR A 174 -14.16 8.58 -2.01
CA TYR A 174 -15.37 8.25 -1.25
C TYR A 174 -15.56 9.13 -0.02
N VAL A 175 -14.49 9.57 0.64
CA VAL A 175 -14.57 10.42 1.83
C VAL A 175 -14.81 11.88 1.48
N TYR A 176 -14.06 12.44 0.53
CA TYR A 176 -14.14 13.87 0.17
C TYR A 176 -15.25 14.17 -0.84
N TYR A 177 -15.63 13.19 -1.66
CA TYR A 177 -16.63 13.36 -2.72
C TYR A 177 -17.71 12.27 -2.68
N PRO A 178 -18.39 12.00 -1.55
CA PRO A 178 -19.24 10.82 -1.37
C PRO A 178 -20.37 10.70 -2.41
N GLU A 179 -20.95 11.82 -2.82
CA GLU A 179 -22.09 11.87 -3.76
C GLU A 179 -21.66 11.90 -5.24
N ASN A 180 -20.35 11.85 -5.51
CA ASN A 180 -19.85 11.95 -6.87
C ASN A 180 -20.10 10.64 -7.65
N GLU A 181 -20.84 10.74 -8.76
CA GLU A 181 -21.20 9.61 -9.61
C GLU A 181 -19.98 8.85 -10.19
N PHE A 182 -18.80 9.51 -10.27
CA PHE A 182 -17.56 8.88 -10.72
C PHE A 182 -17.00 7.86 -9.73
N ASN A 183 -17.42 7.88 -8.46
CA ASN A 183 -16.90 6.99 -7.41
C ASN A 183 -17.10 5.50 -7.75
N ILE A 184 -18.28 5.13 -8.24
CA ILE A 184 -18.60 3.74 -8.60
C ILE A 184 -17.64 3.23 -9.67
N TYR A 185 -17.38 4.07 -10.66
CA TYR A 185 -16.48 3.70 -11.75
C TYR A 185 -15.02 3.65 -11.32
N PHE A 186 -14.58 4.64 -10.53
CA PHE A 186 -13.24 4.61 -9.96
C PHE A 186 -13.02 3.33 -9.13
N LEU A 187 -14.04 2.88 -8.38
CA LEU A 187 -14.03 1.61 -7.65
C LEU A 187 -13.92 0.40 -8.59
N LEU A 188 -14.63 0.37 -9.73
CA LEU A 188 -14.49 -0.72 -10.71
C LEU A 188 -13.06 -0.81 -11.28
N VAL A 189 -12.49 0.34 -11.65
CA VAL A 189 -11.11 0.41 -12.13
C VAL A 189 -10.13 0.02 -11.03
N LEU A 190 -10.34 0.47 -9.79
CA LEU A 190 -9.56 0.10 -8.61
C LEU A 190 -9.57 -1.43 -8.40
N VAL A 191 -10.75 -2.04 -8.36
CA VAL A 191 -10.92 -3.49 -8.13
C VAL A 191 -10.26 -4.28 -9.25
N PHE A 192 -10.50 -3.90 -10.51
CA PHE A 192 -9.87 -4.56 -11.65
C PHE A 192 -8.35 -4.46 -11.57
N LEU A 193 -7.80 -3.27 -11.35
CA LEU A 193 -6.36 -3.05 -11.35
C LEU A 193 -5.67 -3.71 -10.16
N VAL A 194 -6.15 -3.47 -8.96
CA VAL A 194 -5.56 -4.05 -7.75
C VAL A 194 -5.71 -5.57 -7.81
N GLY A 195 -6.88 -6.08 -8.19
CA GLY A 195 -7.11 -7.52 -8.37
C GLY A 195 -6.17 -8.13 -9.40
N PHE A 196 -6.10 -7.57 -10.61
CA PHE A 196 -5.25 -8.09 -11.69
C PHE A 196 -3.76 -7.96 -11.40
N VAL A 197 -3.31 -6.82 -10.88
CA VAL A 197 -1.91 -6.59 -10.53
C VAL A 197 -1.49 -7.53 -9.39
N THR A 198 -2.36 -7.76 -8.42
CA THR A 198 -2.15 -8.71 -7.32
C THR A 198 -2.08 -10.15 -7.83
N TYR A 199 -3.06 -10.59 -8.61
CA TYR A 199 -3.05 -11.89 -9.28
C TYR A 199 -1.77 -12.11 -10.09
N SER A 200 -1.38 -11.11 -10.88
CA SER A 200 -0.15 -11.13 -11.67
C SER A 200 1.10 -11.18 -10.80
N ALA A 201 1.12 -10.53 -9.63
CA ALA A 201 2.27 -10.57 -8.73
C ALA A 201 2.42 -11.94 -8.05
N VAL A 202 1.30 -12.53 -7.63
CA VAL A 202 1.24 -13.85 -6.99
C VAL A 202 1.73 -14.95 -7.93
N ILE A 203 1.17 -15.02 -9.15
CA ILE A 203 1.55 -16.04 -10.15
C ILE A 203 3.02 -15.95 -10.53
N ASN A 204 3.54 -14.73 -10.65
CA ASN A 204 4.93 -14.51 -11.04
C ASN A 204 5.91 -14.54 -9.85
N LYS A 205 5.45 -14.90 -8.65
CA LYS A 205 6.27 -14.99 -7.41
C LYS A 205 7.17 -13.77 -7.19
N LYS A 206 6.64 -12.57 -7.46
CA LYS A 206 7.42 -11.31 -7.49
C LYS A 206 7.89 -10.83 -6.13
N PHE A 207 7.26 -11.30 -5.06
CA PHE A 207 7.74 -11.05 -3.72
C PHE A 207 8.65 -12.20 -3.29
N PRO A 208 9.94 -11.92 -3.00
CA PRO A 208 10.85 -12.89 -2.43
C PRO A 208 10.56 -13.11 -0.94
N LEU A 209 9.29 -13.27 -0.58
CA LEU A 209 8.92 -13.70 0.74
C LEU A 209 9.27 -15.17 0.82
N LYS A 210 10.46 -15.48 1.35
CA LYS A 210 10.80 -16.83 1.78
C LYS A 210 9.63 -17.30 2.64
N GLY A 211 8.95 -18.38 2.24
CA GLY A 211 7.80 -18.91 2.99
C GLY A 211 8.09 -19.14 4.49
N LYS A 212 9.37 -19.16 4.88
CA LYS A 212 9.86 -19.16 6.26
C LYS A 212 9.42 -17.93 7.09
N ILE A 213 9.25 -16.73 6.53
CA ILE A 213 8.86 -15.53 7.30
C ILE A 213 7.40 -15.65 7.77
N PHE A 214 6.47 -15.92 6.85
CA PHE A 214 5.06 -16.13 7.20
C PHE A 214 4.85 -17.38 8.05
N LYS A 215 5.67 -18.42 7.85
CA LYS A 215 5.67 -19.60 8.71
C LYS A 215 6.13 -19.26 10.13
N LYS A 216 7.21 -18.50 10.33
CA LYS A 216 7.78 -18.27 11.67
C LYS A 216 7.13 -17.10 12.43
N ASP A 217 6.73 -16.04 11.73
CA ASP A 217 6.29 -14.78 12.34
C ASP A 217 4.85 -14.39 11.97
N GLY A 218 4.19 -15.16 11.09
CA GLY A 218 2.87 -14.81 10.55
C GLY A 218 1.77 -14.69 11.61
N ILE A 219 1.70 -15.62 12.57
CA ILE A 219 0.72 -15.57 13.66
C ILE A 219 0.86 -14.27 14.46
N ARG A 220 2.10 -13.82 14.70
CA ARG A 220 2.37 -12.59 15.44
C ARG A 220 1.98 -11.34 14.69
N MET A 221 2.23 -11.32 13.38
CA MET A 221 1.76 -10.23 12.51
C MET A 221 0.23 -10.13 12.55
N ILE A 222 -0.48 -11.26 12.49
CA ILE A 222 -1.95 -11.29 12.58
C ILE A 222 -2.40 -10.78 13.96
N LEU A 223 -1.84 -11.29 15.06
CA LEU A 223 -2.19 -10.85 16.41
C LEU A 223 -1.97 -9.34 16.62
N ARG A 224 -0.92 -8.77 16.03
CA ARG A 224 -0.68 -7.32 16.04
C ARG A 224 -1.68 -6.53 15.22
N LEU A 225 -2.16 -7.05 14.08
CA LEU A 225 -3.22 -6.38 13.33
C LEU A 225 -4.54 -6.41 14.11
N LEU A 226 -4.81 -7.48 14.86
CA LEU A 226 -6.01 -7.59 15.70
C LEU A 226 -6.01 -6.58 16.85
N SER A 227 -4.86 -6.08 17.31
CA SER A 227 -4.85 -5.07 18.38
C SER A 227 -5.41 -3.70 17.95
N ILE A 228 -5.55 -3.44 16.64
CA ILE A 228 -6.29 -2.29 16.13
C ILE A 228 -7.73 -2.29 16.65
N PHE A 229 -8.32 -3.46 16.90
CA PHE A 229 -9.64 -3.54 17.53
C PHE A 229 -9.66 -2.85 18.89
N PHE A 230 -8.59 -2.88 19.70
CA PHE A 230 -8.58 -2.16 20.97
C PHE A 230 -8.66 -0.63 20.81
N LEU A 231 -8.10 -0.08 19.72
CA LEU A 231 -8.26 1.33 19.37
C LEU A 231 -9.69 1.62 18.93
N ILE A 232 -10.28 0.78 18.08
CA ILE A 232 -11.68 0.91 17.67
C ILE A 232 -12.60 0.84 18.91
N PHE A 233 -12.35 -0.08 19.84
CA PHE A 233 -13.11 -0.19 21.08
C PHE A 233 -12.93 1.02 21.99
N TYR A 234 -11.72 1.60 22.06
CA TYR A 234 -11.51 2.86 22.76
C TYR A 234 -12.40 3.95 22.13
N ASP A 235 -12.42 4.05 20.80
CA ASP A 235 -13.22 5.08 20.11
C ASP A 235 -14.73 4.92 20.30
N VAL A 236 -15.23 3.68 20.20
CA VAL A 236 -16.67 3.39 20.24
C VAL A 236 -17.24 3.39 21.67
N PHE A 237 -16.45 2.98 22.67
CA PHE A 237 -16.92 2.82 24.04
C PHE A 237 -16.28 3.87 24.97
N SER A 238 -15.19 3.51 25.65
CA SER A 238 -14.48 4.44 26.53
C SER A 238 -13.05 3.97 26.78
N LYS A 239 -12.19 4.92 27.20
CA LYS A 239 -10.81 4.64 27.61
C LYS A 239 -10.74 3.56 28.68
N ALA A 240 -11.61 3.65 29.71
CA ALA A 240 -11.61 2.72 30.84
C ALA A 240 -11.93 1.29 30.41
N ILE A 241 -12.96 1.10 29.58
CA ILE A 241 -13.35 -0.24 29.09
C ILE A 241 -12.24 -0.83 28.22
N SER A 242 -11.65 -0.04 27.32
CA SER A 242 -10.54 -0.50 26.48
C SER A 242 -9.33 -0.93 27.32
N LEU A 243 -8.98 -0.16 28.37
CA LEU A 243 -7.89 -0.51 29.29
C LEU A 243 -8.15 -1.85 30.02
N TRP A 244 -9.37 -2.10 30.49
CA TRP A 244 -9.72 -3.39 31.12
C TRP A 244 -9.56 -4.57 30.16
N ILE A 245 -10.00 -4.39 28.90
CA ILE A 245 -9.84 -5.43 27.87
C ILE A 245 -8.36 -5.67 27.59
N ILE A 246 -7.56 -4.60 27.42
CA ILE A 246 -6.12 -4.73 27.18
C ILE A 246 -5.43 -5.43 28.35
N ILE A 247 -5.78 -5.10 29.61
CA ILE A 247 -5.27 -5.77 30.82
C ILE A 247 -5.59 -7.26 30.78
N LEU A 248 -6.83 -7.64 30.46
CA LEU A 248 -7.23 -9.04 30.40
C LEU A 248 -6.36 -9.83 29.40
N PHE A 249 -6.14 -9.28 28.20
CA PHE A 249 -5.26 -9.89 27.21
C PHE A 249 -3.79 -9.92 27.66
N ALA A 250 -3.30 -8.83 28.25
CA ALA A 250 -1.94 -8.75 28.78
C ALA A 250 -1.68 -9.81 29.85
N ILE A 251 -2.63 -10.01 30.79
CA ILE A 251 -2.55 -11.04 31.83
C ILE A 251 -2.46 -12.43 31.20
N VAL A 252 -3.24 -12.71 30.15
CA VAL A 252 -3.19 -14.01 29.44
C VAL A 252 -1.79 -14.24 28.86
N PHE A 253 -1.25 -13.29 28.10
CA PHE A 253 0.07 -13.45 27.48
C PHE A 253 1.21 -13.52 28.51
N ILE A 254 1.16 -12.70 29.55
CA ILE A 254 2.11 -12.72 30.67
C ILE A 254 2.03 -14.07 31.39
N SER A 255 0.83 -14.59 31.66
CA SER A 255 0.66 -15.91 32.31
C SER A 255 1.21 -17.05 31.46
N LEU A 256 1.04 -16.99 30.14
CA LEU A 256 1.64 -17.94 29.21
C LEU A 256 3.18 -17.84 29.24
N ASP A 257 3.73 -16.63 29.34
CA ASP A 257 5.17 -16.41 29.48
C ASP A 257 5.71 -16.91 30.81
N PHE A 258 5.04 -16.65 31.93
CA PHE A 258 5.39 -17.23 33.23
C PHE A 258 5.40 -18.75 33.16
N ARG A 259 4.35 -19.35 32.61
CA ARG A 259 4.29 -20.81 32.48
C ARG A 259 5.45 -21.35 31.65
N ARG A 260 5.79 -20.67 30.56
CA ARG A 260 6.88 -21.04 29.66
C ARG A 260 8.26 -20.88 30.31
N ILE A 261 8.51 -19.79 31.01
CA ILE A 261 9.83 -19.49 31.62
C ILE A 261 10.10 -20.39 32.83
N PHE A 262 9.09 -20.64 33.67
CA PHE A 262 9.26 -21.39 34.92
C PHE A 262 9.04 -22.90 34.76
N TRP A 263 8.11 -23.32 33.91
CA TRP A 263 7.72 -24.73 33.75
C TRP A 263 7.90 -25.25 32.32
N GLY A 264 8.35 -24.43 31.37
CA GLY A 264 8.65 -24.88 30.03
C GLY A 264 9.88 -25.79 30.05
N LYS A 265 9.73 -27.02 29.55
CA LYS A 265 10.89 -27.85 29.23
C LYS A 265 11.68 -27.15 28.13
N SER A 266 13.00 -27.13 28.28
CA SER A 266 13.93 -26.77 27.21
C SER A 266 13.79 -27.82 26.10
N GLU A 267 12.82 -27.67 25.21
CA GLU A 267 12.70 -28.53 24.03
C GLU A 267 13.85 -28.21 23.07
N GLU A 268 14.97 -28.88 23.27
CA GLU A 268 15.88 -29.21 22.18
C GLU A 268 15.20 -30.26 21.30
N GLU A 269 15.14 -29.95 20.00
CA GLU A 269 14.84 -30.84 18.88
C GLU A 269 13.38 -31.35 18.72
N GLY A 270 12.69 -30.83 17.69
CA GLY A 270 11.62 -31.57 17.01
C GLY A 270 10.29 -30.86 16.78
N VAL A 271 10.02 -29.72 17.41
CA VAL A 271 8.75 -28.99 17.17
C VAL A 271 8.85 -28.13 15.92
N ASP A 272 7.88 -28.29 15.02
CA ASP A 272 7.73 -27.49 13.81
C ASP A 272 7.58 -26.00 14.18
N ASP A 273 8.69 -25.27 14.07
CA ASP A 273 8.87 -23.84 14.37
C ASP A 273 7.95 -22.92 13.52
N SER A 274 7.15 -23.50 12.61
CA SER A 274 6.20 -22.79 11.74
C SER A 274 4.83 -22.51 12.35
N LYS A 275 4.56 -22.97 13.58
CA LYS A 275 3.30 -22.65 14.30
C LYS A 275 3.53 -22.16 15.73
N SER A 276 4.79 -21.99 16.14
CA SER A 276 5.11 -21.49 17.48
C SER A 276 4.82 -19.99 17.58
N LEU A 277 4.14 -19.59 18.65
CA LEU A 277 3.94 -18.18 19.01
C LEU A 277 5.26 -17.49 19.40
N TYR A 278 6.28 -18.27 19.78
CA TYR A 278 7.49 -17.80 20.45
C TYR A 278 8.76 -18.06 19.64
N ARG A 279 9.75 -17.15 19.73
CA ARG A 279 11.10 -17.39 19.17
C ARG A 279 11.93 -18.25 20.12
N LYS A 280 12.89 -18.99 19.55
CA LYS A 280 13.91 -19.74 20.30
C LYS A 280 14.70 -18.84 21.28
N GLU A 281 14.98 -17.61 20.87
CA GLU A 281 15.67 -16.60 21.69
C GLU A 281 14.83 -16.08 22.87
N GLU A 282 13.50 -16.25 22.82
CA GLU A 282 12.56 -15.79 23.85
C GLU A 282 12.26 -16.89 24.89
N THR A 283 12.90 -18.05 24.83
CA THR A 283 12.60 -19.20 25.71
C THR A 283 12.71 -18.90 27.21
N LYS A 284 13.67 -18.05 27.59
CA LYS A 284 13.93 -17.66 29.00
C LYS A 284 13.61 -16.19 29.30
N LYS A 285 12.93 -15.49 28.38
CA LYS A 285 12.60 -14.07 28.51
C LYS A 285 11.13 -13.84 28.17
N PHE A 286 10.57 -12.72 28.63
CA PHE A 286 9.23 -12.31 28.17
C PHE A 286 9.21 -12.20 26.65
N SER A 287 8.11 -12.65 26.06
CA SER A 287 7.92 -12.61 24.62
C SER A 287 7.70 -11.17 24.14
N SER A 288 8.05 -10.90 22.89
CA SER A 288 7.79 -9.59 22.29
C SER A 288 6.29 -9.25 22.22
N ILE A 289 5.39 -10.25 22.30
CA ILE A 289 3.93 -10.01 22.34
C ILE A 289 3.49 -9.55 23.73
N SER A 290 4.01 -10.14 24.81
CA SER A 290 3.71 -9.68 26.16
C SER A 290 4.24 -8.27 26.39
N ILE A 291 5.48 -8.01 25.98
CA ILE A 291 6.09 -6.67 26.05
C ILE A 291 5.27 -5.65 25.25
N TYR A 292 4.87 -6.02 24.03
CA TYR A 292 3.98 -5.22 23.19
C TYR A 292 2.64 -4.89 23.87
N MET A 293 1.99 -5.86 24.53
CA MET A 293 0.71 -5.62 25.22
C MET A 293 0.86 -4.68 26.42
N VAL A 294 1.95 -4.79 27.17
CA VAL A 294 2.27 -3.86 28.26
C VAL A 294 2.53 -2.46 27.70
N ALA A 295 3.31 -2.35 26.63
CA ALA A 295 3.57 -1.07 25.97
C ALA A 295 2.26 -0.43 25.47
N PHE A 296 1.40 -1.22 24.82
CA PHE A 296 0.09 -0.79 24.36
C PHE A 296 -0.76 -0.24 25.51
N PHE A 297 -0.84 -0.99 26.61
CA PHE A 297 -1.57 -0.56 27.82
C PHE A 297 -1.04 0.79 28.35
N ILE A 298 0.28 0.90 28.53
CA ILE A 298 0.91 2.14 29.02
C ILE A 298 0.66 3.29 28.06
N THR A 299 0.78 3.06 26.75
CA THR A 299 0.54 4.09 25.73
C THR A 299 -0.90 4.60 25.79
N VAL A 300 -1.91 3.72 25.86
CA VAL A 300 -3.32 4.14 25.99
C VAL A 300 -3.56 4.84 27.34
N LEU A 301 -2.97 4.35 28.42
CA LEU A 301 -3.15 4.89 29.77
C LEU A 301 -2.59 6.32 29.88
N VAL A 302 -1.36 6.53 29.43
CA VAL A 302 -0.60 7.77 29.67
C VAL A 302 -0.95 8.87 28.66
N PHE A 303 -1.09 8.53 27.38
CA PHE A 303 -1.24 9.55 26.35
C PHE A 303 -2.70 9.94 26.10
N PRO A 304 -2.94 11.18 25.62
CA PRO A 304 -4.22 11.59 25.04
C PRO A 304 -4.64 10.68 23.88
N ARG A 305 -5.94 10.68 23.55
CA ARG A 305 -6.54 9.78 22.56
C ARG A 305 -5.80 9.84 21.22
N GLU A 306 -5.60 11.04 20.68
CA GLU A 306 -5.00 11.28 19.37
C GLU A 306 -3.57 10.73 19.30
N ILE A 307 -2.77 11.03 20.33
CA ILE A 307 -1.37 10.60 20.43
C ILE A 307 -1.28 9.09 20.59
N ALA A 308 -2.12 8.50 21.45
CA ALA A 308 -2.16 7.06 21.65
C ALA A 308 -2.50 6.31 20.36
N PHE A 309 -3.50 6.78 19.61
CA PHE A 309 -3.89 6.19 18.32
C PHE A 309 -2.74 6.26 17.31
N CYS A 310 -2.07 7.42 17.19
CA CYS A 310 -0.90 7.57 16.33
C CYS A 310 0.21 6.60 16.72
N ALA A 311 0.66 6.64 17.97
CA ALA A 311 1.80 5.87 18.45
C ALA A 311 1.60 4.34 18.29
N ILE A 312 0.40 3.85 18.58
CA ILE A 312 0.06 2.43 18.46
C ILE A 312 -0.08 2.02 17.00
N THR A 313 -0.78 2.81 16.18
CA THR A 313 -0.92 2.55 14.74
C THR A 313 0.47 2.48 14.10
N PHE A 314 1.35 3.41 14.48
CA PHE A 314 2.71 3.47 13.98
C PHE A 314 3.54 2.26 14.39
N LEU A 315 3.44 1.82 15.64
CA LEU A 315 4.08 0.60 16.11
C LEU A 315 3.59 -0.64 15.34
N ILE A 316 2.27 -0.80 15.16
CA ILE A 316 1.68 -1.99 14.50
C ILE A 316 2.13 -2.08 13.05
N PHE A 317 1.83 -1.06 12.27
CA PHE A 317 2.06 -1.11 10.83
C PHE A 317 3.53 -0.93 10.48
N GLY A 318 4.25 -0.11 11.24
CA GLY A 318 5.67 0.13 11.01
C GLY A 318 6.50 -1.13 11.21
N ASP A 319 6.28 -1.87 12.30
CA ASP A 319 6.95 -3.14 12.53
C ASP A 319 6.71 -4.16 11.41
N ILE A 320 5.46 -4.26 10.94
CA ILE A 320 5.08 -5.17 9.85
C ILE A 320 5.78 -4.78 8.55
N PHE A 321 5.69 -3.51 8.14
CA PHE A 321 6.30 -3.04 6.90
C PHE A 321 7.83 -3.07 6.98
N GLY A 322 8.43 -2.61 8.08
CA GLY A 322 9.86 -2.66 8.32
C GLY A 322 10.41 -4.08 8.18
N LYS A 323 9.75 -5.08 8.78
CA LYS A 323 10.14 -6.49 8.66
C LYS A 323 9.94 -7.06 7.26
N ILE A 324 8.75 -6.87 6.66
CA ILE A 324 8.43 -7.43 5.33
C ILE A 324 9.42 -6.93 4.28
N PHE A 325 9.67 -5.61 4.26
CA PHE A 325 10.52 -5.00 3.25
C PHE A 325 12.01 -5.11 3.59
N GLY A 326 12.38 -5.09 4.88
CA GLY A 326 13.76 -5.32 5.30
C GLY A 326 14.24 -6.74 5.00
N LEU A 327 13.44 -7.76 5.32
CA LEU A 327 13.80 -9.16 5.04
C LEU A 327 13.63 -9.53 3.56
N GLY A 328 12.66 -8.93 2.87
CA GLY A 328 12.36 -9.24 1.47
C GLY A 328 13.25 -8.49 0.47
N PHE A 329 13.61 -7.24 0.77
CA PHE A 329 14.27 -6.33 -0.17
C PHE A 329 15.46 -5.57 0.44
N GLY A 330 15.85 -5.87 1.68
CA GLY A 330 17.02 -5.30 2.33
C GLY A 330 18.28 -5.55 1.54
N ARG A 331 19.00 -4.47 1.21
CA ARG A 331 20.28 -4.51 0.51
C ARG A 331 21.35 -3.78 1.29
N HIS A 332 20.97 -2.74 2.02
CA HIS A 332 21.90 -1.88 2.74
C HIS A 332 21.64 -1.99 4.24
N ASN A 333 22.68 -2.30 4.99
CA ASN A 333 22.61 -2.35 6.45
C ASN A 333 22.63 -0.94 7.02
N LEU A 334 21.89 -0.74 8.10
CA LEU A 334 21.83 0.50 8.89
C LEU A 334 21.67 0.10 10.35
N LEU A 335 22.74 0.22 11.13
CA LEU A 335 22.83 -0.36 12.48
C LEU A 335 22.48 -1.86 12.44
N ASN A 336 21.53 -2.30 13.27
CA ASN A 336 21.04 -3.68 13.31
C ASN A 336 19.84 -3.94 12.36
N LYS A 337 19.50 -2.95 11.53
CA LYS A 337 18.36 -2.98 10.61
C LYS A 337 18.83 -2.75 9.16
N THR A 338 17.89 -2.65 8.25
CA THR A 338 18.17 -2.37 6.83
C THR A 338 17.59 -1.01 6.45
N VAL A 339 18.28 -0.25 5.60
CA VAL A 339 17.79 1.02 5.06
C VAL A 339 16.43 0.84 4.40
N GLU A 340 16.25 -0.21 3.59
CA GLU A 340 14.98 -0.49 2.92
C GLU A 340 13.83 -0.77 3.90
N GLY A 341 14.10 -1.46 5.01
CA GLY A 341 13.13 -1.70 6.08
C GLY A 341 12.71 -0.40 6.76
N THR A 342 13.67 0.43 7.19
CA THR A 342 13.39 1.72 7.83
C THR A 342 12.66 2.68 6.89
N LEU A 343 13.00 2.70 5.60
CA LEU A 343 12.28 3.50 4.61
C LEU A 343 10.85 2.98 4.37
N ALA A 344 10.64 1.67 4.35
CA ALA A 344 9.31 1.08 4.26
C ALA A 344 8.45 1.39 5.49
N TYR A 345 9.06 1.37 6.69
CA TYR A 345 8.44 1.83 7.92
C TYR A 345 7.96 3.27 7.73
N PHE A 346 8.87 4.20 7.42
CA PHE A 346 8.55 5.61 7.22
C PHE A 346 7.42 5.83 6.19
N GLY A 347 7.54 5.22 5.00
CA GLY A 347 6.52 5.35 3.97
C GLY A 347 5.15 4.82 4.41
N CYS A 348 5.12 3.74 5.19
CA CYS A 348 3.89 3.23 5.79
C CYS A 348 3.30 4.21 6.81
N MET A 349 4.13 4.86 7.64
CA MET A 349 3.68 5.86 8.61
C MET A 349 3.05 7.07 7.93
N CYS A 350 3.57 7.52 6.79
CA CYS A 350 2.93 8.57 6.00
C CYS A 350 1.51 8.17 5.57
N LEU A 351 1.34 6.93 5.07
CA LEU A 351 0.03 6.42 4.64
C LEU A 351 -0.93 6.27 5.83
N CYS A 352 -0.47 5.68 6.93
CA CYS A 352 -1.26 5.57 8.17
C CYS A 352 -1.62 6.94 8.73
N GLY A 353 -0.69 7.90 8.70
CA GLY A 353 -0.93 9.26 9.17
C GLY A 353 -1.99 9.98 8.34
N TYR A 354 -1.96 9.82 7.01
CA TYR A 354 -3.03 10.30 6.15
C TYR A 354 -4.39 9.69 6.54
N LEU A 355 -4.46 8.36 6.69
CA LEU A 355 -5.71 7.69 7.10
C LEU A 355 -6.21 8.16 8.48
N LEU A 356 -5.30 8.35 9.45
CA LEU A 356 -5.64 8.85 10.78
C LEU A 356 -6.14 10.30 10.75
N HIS A 357 -5.54 11.16 9.93
CA HIS A 357 -6.04 12.52 9.72
C HIS A 357 -7.46 12.49 9.14
N THR A 358 -7.66 11.73 8.06
CA THR A 358 -8.94 11.69 7.34
C THR A 358 -10.06 11.02 8.16
N LEU A 359 -9.76 9.95 8.90
CA LEU A 359 -10.77 9.20 9.66
C LEU A 359 -11.06 9.79 11.04
N LEU A 360 -10.05 10.32 11.73
CA LEU A 360 -10.14 10.70 13.14
C LEU A 360 -9.88 12.19 13.38
N GLY A 361 -9.65 12.98 12.33
CA GLY A 361 -9.42 14.43 12.44
C GLY A 361 -8.10 14.80 13.11
N ILE A 362 -7.14 13.88 13.20
CA ILE A 362 -5.88 14.13 13.91
C ILE A 362 -5.08 15.23 13.19
N SER A 363 -4.57 16.20 13.96
CA SER A 363 -3.79 17.32 13.44
C SER A 363 -2.60 16.87 12.57
N PRO A 364 -2.45 17.40 11.33
CA PRO A 364 -1.31 17.10 10.48
C PRO A 364 0.03 17.42 11.12
N TYR A 365 0.09 18.47 11.96
CA TYR A 365 1.31 18.85 12.68
C TYR A 365 1.77 17.71 13.61
N LEU A 366 0.86 17.19 14.43
CA LEU A 366 1.15 16.07 15.33
C LEU A 366 1.66 14.85 14.55
N LEU A 367 1.00 14.54 13.44
CA LEU A 367 1.34 13.41 12.58
C LEU A 367 2.73 13.52 11.97
N ILE A 368 3.14 14.71 11.50
CA ILE A 368 4.48 14.93 10.92
C ILE A 368 5.57 14.52 11.93
N PHE A 369 5.44 14.93 13.20
CA PHE A 369 6.42 14.59 14.22
C PHE A 369 6.38 13.10 14.57
N GLY A 370 5.20 12.49 14.65
CA GLY A 370 5.08 11.05 14.90
C GLY A 370 5.66 10.18 13.78
N VAL A 371 5.40 10.55 12.51
CA VAL A 371 5.92 9.87 11.32
C VAL A 371 7.45 9.89 11.25
N ILE A 372 8.09 10.94 11.79
CA ILE A 372 9.55 11.06 11.88
C ILE A 372 10.09 10.34 13.12
N ALA A 373 9.45 10.54 14.28
CA ALA A 373 9.90 10.02 15.56
C ALA A 373 9.86 8.49 15.63
N ALA A 374 8.81 7.85 15.12
CA ALA A 374 8.64 6.41 15.23
C ALA A 374 9.73 5.61 14.49
N PRO A 375 10.03 5.84 13.19
CA PRO A 375 11.13 5.14 12.50
C PRO A 375 12.51 5.40 13.12
N ILE A 376 12.76 6.62 13.62
CA ILE A 376 14.03 6.95 14.30
C ILE A 376 14.16 6.16 15.60
N THR A 377 13.09 6.12 16.40
CA THR A 377 13.06 5.35 17.64
C THR A 377 13.27 3.86 17.35
N GLU A 378 12.58 3.35 16.34
CA GLU A 378 12.69 1.95 15.89
C GLU A 378 14.12 1.61 15.46
N LEU A 379 14.81 2.55 14.80
CA LEU A 379 16.19 2.41 14.37
C LEU A 379 17.20 2.45 15.53
N LEU A 380 16.95 3.29 16.54
CA LEU A 380 17.85 3.50 17.69
C LEU A 380 17.66 2.52 18.84
N SER A 381 16.60 1.70 18.81
CA SER A 381 16.28 0.72 19.86
C SER A 381 17.19 -0.52 19.78
N ILE A 382 18.49 -0.33 19.99
CA ILE A 382 19.53 -1.36 19.84
C ILE A 382 19.53 -2.33 21.04
N ASP A 383 19.37 -1.79 22.26
CA ASP A 383 19.47 -2.56 23.52
C ASP A 383 18.12 -2.75 24.25
N MET A 384 17.07 -2.06 23.78
CA MET A 384 15.72 -2.12 24.34
C MET A 384 14.76 -2.74 23.32
N ASP A 385 13.74 -3.43 23.80
CA ASP A 385 12.73 -4.04 22.93
C ASP A 385 11.95 -2.94 22.19
N ASP A 386 12.08 -2.92 20.85
CA ASP A 386 11.45 -1.93 19.97
C ASP A 386 9.93 -1.94 20.04
N ASN A 387 9.35 -3.05 20.50
CA ASN A 387 7.91 -3.18 20.72
C ASN A 387 7.42 -2.43 21.96
N PHE A 388 8.34 -1.97 22.80
CA PHE A 388 8.06 -1.11 23.95
C PHE A 388 8.42 0.35 23.68
N THR A 389 9.62 0.59 23.17
CA THR A 389 10.17 1.94 23.06
C THR A 389 9.46 2.80 22.01
N VAL A 390 9.08 2.21 20.87
CA VAL A 390 8.53 2.97 19.74
C VAL A 390 7.26 3.72 20.09
N SER A 391 6.25 3.07 20.69
CA SER A 391 4.99 3.75 21.01
C SER A 391 5.15 4.77 22.14
N ILE A 392 6.02 4.49 23.12
CA ILE A 392 6.22 5.37 24.27
C ILE A 392 7.02 6.61 23.88
N ILE A 393 8.16 6.45 23.20
CA ILE A 393 9.03 7.58 22.83
C ILE A 393 8.38 8.43 21.74
N SER A 394 7.80 7.81 20.69
CA SER A 394 7.09 8.59 19.67
C SER A 394 5.87 9.32 20.26
N GLY A 395 5.13 8.67 21.17
CA GLY A 395 4.04 9.29 21.93
C GLY A 395 4.51 10.47 22.78
N ALA A 396 5.63 10.33 23.50
CA ALA A 396 6.20 11.40 24.32
C ALA A 396 6.66 12.60 23.48
N ILE A 397 7.29 12.36 22.33
CA ILE A 397 7.68 13.42 21.40
C ILE A 397 6.45 14.14 20.85
N MET A 398 5.43 13.40 20.40
CA MET A 398 4.18 13.97 19.93
C MET A 398 3.48 14.78 21.03
N LEU A 399 3.45 14.29 22.27
CA LEU A 399 2.87 15.00 23.41
C LEU A 399 3.61 16.31 23.68
N TYR A 400 4.94 16.26 23.75
CA TYR A 400 5.76 17.45 23.98
C TYR A 400 5.52 18.51 22.91
N VAL A 401 5.47 18.10 21.64
CA VAL A 401 5.18 19.03 20.54
C VAL A 401 3.74 19.55 20.57
N GLY A 402 2.76 18.70 20.88
CA GLY A 402 1.36 19.11 21.06
C GLY A 402 1.23 20.22 22.10
N LEU A 403 1.88 20.04 23.25
CA LEU A 403 1.94 21.05 24.32
C LEU A 403 2.60 22.36 23.87
N LEU A 404 3.68 22.29 23.07
CA LEU A 404 4.36 23.49 22.56
C LEU A 404 3.52 24.27 21.54
N LEU A 405 2.74 23.56 20.72
CA LEU A 405 1.93 24.16 19.66
C LEU A 405 0.50 24.52 20.11
N GLY A 406 0.13 24.16 21.34
CA GLY A 406 -1.16 24.52 21.95
C GLY A 406 -2.34 23.67 21.47
N PHE A 407 -2.09 22.39 21.16
CA PHE A 407 -3.13 21.42 20.76
C PHE A 407 -3.39 20.36 21.83
#